data_AF-A0A0B2K1F4-F1
#
_entry.id   AF-A0A0B2K1F4-F1
#
_cell.length_a   1.000
_cell.length_b   1.000
_cell.length_c   1.000
_cell.angle_alpha   90.00
_cell.angle_beta   90.00
_cell.angle_gamma   90.00
#
_symmetry.space_group_name_H-M   'P 1'
#
loop_
_entity.id
_entity.type
_entity.pdbx_description
1 polymer ?
#
loop_
_entity_poly.entity_id
_entity_poly.type
_entity_poly.pdbx_seq_one_letter_code
_entity_poly.pdbx_strand_id
1 'polypeptide(L)'
;SLVVNVIIYLIILLFIALSGSYFGSKLIENYETDQIKREAVLIDTALTRYSTNHLGVNEDTLDIDEEQHKLLYHKISLFPLDLSELGKIRDEDNYFSEYIDLARWSYTTKWDSTGNMVYDLRSELPNGSTYHSPRSVP
;
A
#
# COMPACT_ATOMS: atom_id res chain seq x y z
N SER A 1 -17.09 -11.03 56.10
CA SER A 1 -17.11 -12.46 55.76
C SER A 1 -16.01 -12.72 54.75
N LEU A 2 -15.14 -13.71 55.00
CA LEU A 2 -14.06 -14.13 54.07
C LEU A 2 -14.58 -14.33 52.64
N VAL A 3 -15.79 -14.87 52.51
CA VAL A 3 -16.49 -15.12 51.25
C VAL A 3 -16.74 -13.83 50.47
N VAL A 4 -17.10 -12.73 51.14
CA VAL A 4 -17.33 -11.43 50.49
C VAL A 4 -16.03 -10.87 49.91
N ASN A 5 -14.92 -10.99 50.64
CA ASN A 5 -13.61 -10.53 50.15
C ASN A 5 -13.14 -11.37 48.95
N VAL A 6 -13.32 -12.70 48.98
CA VAL A 6 -12.98 -13.58 47.85
C VAL A 6 -13.77 -13.21 46.60
N ILE A 7 -15.07 -12.93 46.75
CA ILE A 7 -15.92 -12.48 45.63
C ILE A 7 -15.43 -11.16 45.05
N ILE A 8 -15.05 -10.19 45.90
CA ILE A 8 -14.51 -8.89 45.45
C ILE A 8 -13.20 -9.08 44.67
N TYR A 9 -12.28 -9.92 45.15
CA TYR A 9 -11.03 -10.20 44.42
C TYR A 9 -11.28 -10.87 43.07
N LEU A 10 -12.22 -11.82 42.98
CA LEU A 10 -12.57 -12.47 41.72
C LEU A 10 -13.16 -11.49 40.71
N ILE A 11 -14.00 -10.55 41.16
CA ILE A 11 -14.54 -9.49 40.31
C ILE A 11 -13.41 -8.60 39.78
N ILE A 12 -12.49 -8.16 40.64
CA ILE A 12 -11.33 -7.34 40.23
C ILE A 12 -10.47 -8.09 39.20
N LEU A 13 -10.18 -9.38 39.43
CA LEU A 13 -9.37 -10.20 38.53
C LEU A 13 -10.04 -10.40 37.18
N LEU A 14 -11.36 -10.60 37.16
CA LEU A 14 -12.16 -10.65 35.93
C LEU A 14 -12.10 -9.33 35.17
N PHE A 15 -12.25 -8.19 35.86
CA PHE A 15 -12.14 -6.86 35.25
C PHE A 15 -10.76 -6.61 34.64
N ILE A 16 -9.68 -7.03 35.31
CA ILE A 16 -8.31 -6.90 34.79
C ILE A 16 -8.11 -7.81 33.57
N ALA A 17 -8.60 -9.05 33.61
CA ALA A 17 -8.49 -9.98 32.48
C ALA A 17 -9.27 -9.52 31.24
N LEU A 18 -10.50 -9.03 31.44
CA LEU A 18 -11.35 -8.52 30.36
C LEU A 18 -10.78 -7.24 29.75
N SER A 19 -10.34 -6.30 30.58
CA SER A 19 -9.72 -5.06 30.10
C SER A 19 -8.40 -5.32 29.38
N GLY A 20 -7.51 -6.15 29.95
CA GLY A 20 -6.25 -6.53 29.33
C GLY A 20 -6.43 -7.17 27.94
N SER A 21 -7.43 -8.04 27.79
CA SER A 21 -7.73 -8.69 26.51
C SER A 21 -8.21 -7.68 25.45
N TYR A 22 -9.10 -6.76 25.83
CA TYR A 22 -9.63 -5.73 24.93
C TYR A 22 -8.56 -4.72 24.49
N PHE A 23 -7.71 -4.26 25.42
CA PHE A 23 -6.60 -3.37 25.07
C PHE A 23 -5.55 -4.09 24.21
N GLY A 24 -5.29 -5.36 24.50
CA GLY A 24 -4.38 -6.19 23.70
C GLY A 24 -4.84 -6.34 22.25
N SER A 25 -6.12 -6.66 22.02
CA SER A 25 -6.63 -6.82 20.65
C SER A 25 -6.58 -5.51 19.86
N LYS A 26 -6.89 -4.36 20.49
CA LYS A 26 -6.79 -3.05 19.85
C LYS A 26 -5.36 -2.66 19.48
N LEU A 27 -4.38 -3.02 20.31
CA LEU A 27 -2.97 -2.79 19.99
C LEU A 27 -2.52 -3.61 18.77
N ILE A 28 -2.96 -4.86 18.65
CA ILE A 28 -2.66 -5.72 17.50
C ILE A 28 -3.32 -5.16 16.23
N GLU A 29 -4.61 -4.81 16.28
CA GLU A 29 -5.32 -4.21 15.14
C GLU A 29 -4.64 -2.92 14.64
N ASN A 30 -4.19 -2.07 15.56
CA ASN A 30 -3.48 -0.83 15.22
C ASN A 30 -2.12 -1.12 14.60
N TYR A 31 -1.37 -2.07 15.16
CA TYR A 31 -0.07 -2.47 14.62
C TYR A 31 -0.18 -3.01 13.19
N GLU A 32 -1.15 -3.90 12.95
CA GLU A 32 -1.42 -4.44 11.61
C GLU A 32 -1.86 -3.34 10.64
N THR A 33 -2.70 -2.40 11.09
CA THR A 33 -3.12 -1.26 10.27
C THR A 33 -1.93 -0.38 9.88
N ASP A 34 -1.04 -0.09 10.82
CA ASP A 34 0.15 0.71 10.54
C ASP A 34 1.15 -0.03 9.64
N GLN A 35 1.23 -1.35 9.76
CA GLN A 35 2.02 -2.18 8.85
C GLN A 35 1.51 -2.08 7.41
N ILE A 36 0.20 -2.22 7.19
CA ILE A 36 -0.41 -2.11 5.84
C ILE A 36 -0.11 -0.74 5.23
N LYS A 37 -0.23 0.34 6.01
CA LYS A 37 0.08 1.69 5.53
C LYS A 37 1.54 1.84 5.12
N ARG A 38 2.48 1.28 5.90
CA ARG A 38 3.90 1.29 5.55
C ARG A 38 4.17 0.50 4.26
N GLU A 39 3.60 -0.70 4.14
CA GLU A 39 3.71 -1.51 2.93
C GLU A 39 3.15 -0.79 1.70
N ALA A 40 2.01 -0.11 1.83
CA ALA A 40 1.42 0.70 0.77
C ALA A 40 2.39 1.77 0.24
N VAL A 41 3.05 2.48 1.14
CA VAL A 41 4.02 3.54 0.79
C VAL A 41 5.22 2.94 0.04
N LEU A 42 5.69 1.76 0.45
CA LEU A 42 6.77 1.06 -0.22
C LEU A 42 6.37 0.60 -1.63
N ILE A 43 5.17 0.01 -1.78
CA ILE A 43 4.64 -0.41 -3.08
C ILE A 43 4.41 0.82 -3.98
N ASP A 44 3.79 1.88 -3.48
CA ASP A 44 3.58 3.13 -4.21
C ASP A 44 4.92 3.72 -4.71
N THR A 45 5.96 3.63 -3.90
CA THR A 45 7.31 4.10 -4.25
C THR A 45 7.94 3.21 -5.31
N ALA A 46 7.78 1.89 -5.21
CA ALA A 46 8.24 0.94 -6.22
C ALA A 46 7.52 1.15 -7.56
N LEU A 47 6.20 1.34 -7.56
CA LEU A 47 5.38 1.66 -8.73
C LEU A 47 5.82 2.98 -9.37
N THR A 48 6.07 4.00 -8.56
CA THR A 48 6.58 5.30 -9.05
C THR A 48 7.96 5.13 -9.70
N ARG A 49 8.87 4.36 -9.08
CA ARG A 49 10.18 4.09 -9.67
C ARG A 49 10.06 3.30 -10.98
N TYR A 50 9.15 2.33 -11.02
CA TYR A 50 8.86 1.57 -12.24
C TYR A 50 8.42 2.51 -13.37
N SER A 51 7.47 3.41 -13.12
CA SER A 51 6.96 4.31 -14.14
C SER A 51 7.99 5.32 -14.64
N THR A 52 8.91 5.75 -13.78
CA THR A 52 10.03 6.60 -14.21
C THR A 52 11.05 5.89 -15.09
N ASN A 53 11.20 4.58 -14.94
CA ASN A 53 12.17 3.77 -15.70
C ASN A 53 11.58 3.13 -16.95
N HIS A 54 10.25 2.91 -16.98
CA HIS A 54 9.51 2.35 -18.09
C HIS A 54 8.59 3.44 -18.66
N LEU A 55 9.19 4.43 -19.33
CA LEU A 55 8.45 5.49 -19.98
C LEU A 55 7.88 5.00 -21.30
N GLY A 56 6.58 5.18 -21.50
CA GLY A 56 5.96 5.04 -22.81
C GLY A 56 6.10 6.32 -23.61
N VAL A 57 5.96 6.19 -24.93
CA VAL A 57 5.84 7.32 -25.85
C VAL A 57 4.42 7.35 -26.38
N ASN A 58 3.76 8.50 -26.32
CA ASN A 58 2.50 8.68 -27.02
C ASN A 58 2.79 8.89 -28.51
N GLU A 59 2.53 7.86 -29.32
CA GLU A 59 2.79 7.85 -30.76
C GLU A 59 2.02 8.95 -31.51
N ASP A 60 0.84 9.36 -31.01
CA ASP A 60 0.01 10.41 -31.62
C ASP A 60 0.62 11.82 -31.45
N THR A 61 1.63 11.96 -30.58
CA THR A 61 2.33 13.22 -30.28
C THR A 61 3.72 13.30 -30.90
N LEU A 62 4.08 12.33 -31.73
CA LEU A 62 5.39 12.23 -32.33
C LEU A 62 5.53 13.25 -33.46
N ASP A 63 6.41 14.21 -33.27
CA ASP A 63 6.72 15.26 -34.25
C ASP A 63 8.23 15.42 -34.40
N ILE A 64 8.68 15.94 -35.54
CA ILE A 64 10.08 16.22 -35.81
C ILE A 64 10.25 17.74 -35.88
N ASP A 65 10.97 18.29 -34.91
CA ASP A 65 11.44 19.67 -34.97
C ASP A 65 12.53 19.75 -36.06
N GLU A 66 12.15 20.21 -37.25
CA GLU A 66 13.06 20.34 -38.40
C GLU A 66 14.17 21.37 -38.18
N GLU A 67 13.98 22.36 -37.30
CA GLU A 67 14.99 23.39 -37.00
C GLU A 67 16.06 22.87 -36.03
N GLN A 68 15.67 22.05 -35.04
CA GLN A 68 16.58 21.49 -34.05
C GLN A 68 17.01 20.06 -34.35
N HIS A 69 16.46 19.44 -35.39
CA HIS A 69 16.59 18.02 -35.71
C HIS A 69 16.30 17.12 -34.49
N LYS A 70 15.25 17.44 -33.73
CA LYS A 70 14.87 16.70 -32.51
C LYS A 70 13.49 16.06 -32.65
N LEU A 71 13.37 14.86 -32.11
CA LEU A 71 12.08 14.20 -31.94
C LEU A 71 11.35 14.83 -30.75
N LEU A 72 10.19 15.45 -31.01
CA LEU A 72 9.26 15.91 -29.99
C LEU A 72 8.24 14.79 -29.75
N TYR A 73 8.02 14.46 -28.48
CA TYR A 73 7.02 13.48 -28.08
C TYR A 73 6.58 13.74 -26.64
N HIS A 74 5.37 13.30 -26.30
CA HIS A 74 4.90 13.28 -24.92
C HIS A 74 5.20 11.92 -24.28
N LYS A 75 5.81 11.99 -23.09
CA LYS A 75 6.06 10.83 -22.25
C LYS A 75 4.79 10.48 -21.51
N ILE A 76 4.46 9.19 -21.49
CA ILE A 76 3.35 8.65 -20.70
C ILE A 76 3.89 7.76 -19.59
N SER A 77 3.25 7.82 -18.43
CA SER A 77 3.57 6.91 -17.33
C SER A 77 3.03 5.52 -17.64
N LEU A 78 3.88 4.51 -17.51
CA LEU A 78 3.46 3.10 -17.54
C LEU A 78 3.64 2.49 -16.16
N PHE A 79 2.71 1.65 -15.79
CA PHE A 79 2.77 0.84 -14.58
C PHE A 79 2.78 -0.63 -14.98
N PRO A 80 3.33 -1.53 -14.14
CA PRO A 80 3.28 -2.95 -14.44
C PRO A 80 1.83 -3.44 -14.54
N LEU A 81 1.58 -4.51 -15.28
CA LEU A 81 0.26 -5.11 -15.31
C LEU A 81 0.02 -5.97 -14.07
N ASP A 82 1.10 -6.52 -13.50
CA ASP A 82 1.08 -7.33 -12.29
C ASP A 82 2.13 -6.85 -11.27
N LEU A 83 1.79 -6.79 -9.99
CA LEU A 83 2.73 -6.37 -8.92
C LEU A 83 3.98 -7.26 -8.85
N SER A 84 3.92 -8.50 -9.32
CA SER A 84 5.08 -9.40 -9.41
C SER A 84 6.18 -8.87 -10.33
N GLU A 85 5.86 -8.01 -11.29
CA GLU A 85 6.84 -7.36 -12.17
C GLU A 85 7.73 -6.34 -11.43
N LEU A 86 7.32 -5.86 -10.25
CA LEU A 86 8.15 -4.99 -9.41
C LEU A 86 9.39 -5.72 -8.87
N GLY A 87 9.41 -7.05 -8.93
CA GLY A 87 10.48 -7.87 -8.38
C GLY A 87 10.60 -7.69 -6.88
N LYS A 88 11.84 -7.60 -6.37
CA LYS A 88 12.08 -7.39 -4.93
C LYS A 88 11.93 -5.91 -4.57
N ILE A 89 10.87 -5.59 -3.83
CA ILE A 89 10.70 -4.24 -3.25
C ILE A 89 11.76 -4.04 -2.16
N ARG A 90 12.48 -2.92 -2.23
CA ARG A 90 13.49 -2.50 -1.24
C ARG A 90 12.98 -1.29 -0.50
N ASP A 91 13.29 -1.20 0.79
CA ASP A 91 13.01 0.00 1.58
C ASP A 91 13.96 1.16 1.21
N GLU A 92 13.73 2.32 1.84
CA GLU A 92 14.52 3.54 1.63
C GLU A 92 15.99 3.39 2.05
N ASP A 93 16.29 2.49 2.98
CA ASP A 93 17.63 2.16 3.48
C ASP A 93 18.30 1.03 2.67
N ASN A 94 17.70 0.63 1.54
CA ASN A 94 18.19 -0.42 0.64
C ASN A 94 18.15 -1.83 1.28
N TYR A 95 17.50 -2.00 2.43
CA TYR A 95 17.18 -3.32 2.96
C TYR A 95 16.07 -3.93 2.10
N PHE A 96 16.21 -5.22 1.83
CA PHE A 96 15.16 -5.95 1.15
C PHE A 96 13.94 -5.96 2.06
N SER A 97 12.79 -5.48 1.57
CA SER A 97 11.52 -5.78 2.22
C SER A 97 11.16 -7.23 1.90
N GLU A 98 11.90 -8.18 2.48
CA GLU A 98 11.75 -9.63 2.18
C GLU A 98 10.38 -10.19 2.61
N TYR A 99 9.47 -9.34 3.11
CA TYR A 99 8.23 -9.76 3.75
C TYR A 99 6.99 -8.96 3.32
N ILE A 100 7.03 -8.20 2.21
CA ILE A 100 5.75 -7.67 1.66
C ILE A 100 5.03 -8.83 0.99
N ASP A 101 3.95 -9.28 1.61
CA ASP A 101 3.03 -10.24 1.00
C ASP A 101 2.16 -9.54 -0.04
N LEU A 102 2.60 -9.55 -1.30
CA LEU A 102 1.87 -8.97 -2.42
C LEU A 102 0.50 -9.63 -2.63
N ALA A 103 0.29 -10.87 -2.16
CA ALA A 103 -1.00 -11.56 -2.30
C ALA A 103 -2.12 -10.90 -1.48
N ARG A 104 -1.76 -10.11 -0.46
CA ARG A 104 -2.70 -9.33 0.35
C ARG A 104 -3.26 -8.11 -0.42
N TRP A 105 -2.62 -7.71 -1.51
CA TRP A 105 -2.93 -6.49 -2.23
C TRP A 105 -3.75 -6.79 -3.50
N SER A 106 -4.84 -6.05 -3.67
CA SER A 106 -5.57 -5.97 -4.92
C SER A 106 -5.00 -4.82 -5.73
N TYR A 107 -4.53 -5.12 -6.93
CA TYR A 107 -3.90 -4.17 -7.84
C TYR A 107 -4.54 -4.23 -9.23
N THR A 108 -4.84 -3.07 -9.79
CA THR A 108 -5.32 -2.94 -11.17
C THR A 108 -4.77 -1.68 -11.81
N THR A 109 -4.71 -1.65 -13.13
CA THR A 109 -4.29 -0.48 -13.90
C THR A 109 -5.33 -0.11 -14.95
N LYS A 110 -5.42 1.19 -15.25
CA LYS A 110 -6.31 1.73 -16.28
C LYS A 110 -5.69 2.98 -16.92
N TRP A 111 -6.16 3.33 -18.10
CA TRP A 111 -5.79 4.60 -18.74
C TRP A 111 -6.75 5.69 -18.31
N ASP A 112 -6.22 6.85 -17.92
CA ASP A 112 -7.02 8.02 -17.63
C ASP A 112 -7.37 8.81 -18.90
N SER A 113 -8.20 9.85 -18.75
CA SER A 113 -8.62 10.70 -19.88
C SER A 113 -7.49 11.52 -20.50
N THR A 114 -6.33 11.59 -19.86
CA THR A 114 -5.13 12.28 -20.36
C THR A 114 -4.17 11.34 -21.09
N GLY A 115 -4.52 10.06 -21.20
CA GLY A 115 -3.67 9.05 -21.83
C GLY A 115 -2.52 8.58 -20.93
N ASN A 116 -2.60 8.82 -19.61
CA ASN A 116 -1.64 8.27 -18.66
C ASN A 116 -2.20 7.00 -18.03
N MET A 117 -1.34 6.00 -17.82
CA MET A 117 -1.71 4.83 -17.02
C MET A 117 -1.77 5.27 -15.55
N VAL A 118 -2.83 4.88 -14.86
CA VAL A 118 -3.01 5.04 -13.41
C VAL A 118 -3.29 3.67 -12.80
N TYR A 119 -3.10 3.52 -11.48
CA TYR A 119 -3.33 2.27 -10.78
C TYR A 119 -4.28 2.43 -9.60
N ASP A 120 -5.04 1.37 -9.31
CA ASP A 120 -5.74 1.19 -8.03
C ASP A 120 -5.00 0.14 -7.19
N LEU A 121 -4.51 0.53 -6.01
CA LEU A 121 -3.86 -0.34 -5.03
C LEU A 121 -4.64 -0.31 -3.71
N ARG A 122 -5.14 -1.48 -3.28
CA ARG A 122 -5.97 -1.60 -2.08
C ARG A 122 -5.72 -2.89 -1.29
N SER A 123 -5.96 -2.85 0.02
CA SER A 123 -5.86 -3.99 0.94
C SER A 123 -6.99 -3.93 1.96
N GLU A 124 -7.36 -5.08 2.54
CA GLU A 124 -8.28 -5.14 3.67
C GLU A 124 -7.55 -4.85 4.99
N LEU A 125 -8.15 -3.98 5.81
CA LEU A 125 -7.72 -3.69 7.18
C LEU A 125 -8.29 -4.72 8.17
N PRO A 126 -7.71 -4.88 9.37
CA PRO A 126 -8.18 -5.86 10.36
C PRO A 126 -9.64 -5.67 10.79
N ASN A 127 -10.17 -4.46 10.63
CA ASN A 127 -11.58 -4.13 10.92
C ASN A 127 -12.54 -4.44 9.74
N GLY A 128 -12.06 -5.06 8.66
CA GLY A 128 -12.83 -5.39 7.45
C GLY A 128 -13.04 -4.21 6.48
N SER A 129 -12.53 -3.02 6.79
CA SER A 129 -12.61 -1.88 5.87
C SER A 129 -11.52 -1.94 4.80
N THR A 130 -11.81 -1.41 3.62
CA THR A 130 -10.84 -1.32 2.53
C THR A 130 -9.95 -0.09 2.69
N TYR A 131 -8.64 -0.31 2.68
CA TYR A 131 -7.64 0.74 2.61
C TYR A 131 -7.17 0.91 1.17
N HIS A 132 -7.18 2.15 0.69
CA HIS A 132 -6.58 2.54 -0.59
C HIS A 132 -5.23 3.20 -0.33
N SER A 133 -4.23 2.87 -1.15
CA SER A 133 -2.94 3.54 -1.05
C SER A 133 -3.09 5.04 -1.38
N PRO A 134 -2.26 5.93 -0.79
CA PRO A 134 -2.41 7.38 -0.98
C PRO A 134 -2.27 7.85 -2.43
N ARG A 135 -1.53 7.10 -3.26
CA ARG A 135 -1.32 7.41 -4.69
C ARG A 135 -2.23 6.62 -5.63
N SER A 136 -3.08 5.76 -5.07
CA SER A 136 -4.09 4.99 -5.81
C SER A 136 -5.15 5.92 -6.43
N VAL A 137 -5.57 5.61 -7.66
CA VAL A 137 -6.71 6.23 -8.35
C VAL A 137 -7.80 5.19 -8.56
N PRO A 138 -8.88 5.21 -7.75
CA PRO A 138 -10.00 4.27 -7.87
C PRO A 138 -10.75 4.42 -9.19
#